data_AF-A0A4C1XF67-F1
#
_entry.id   AF-A0A4C1XF67-F1
#
_cell.length_a   1.000
_cell.length_b   1.000
_cell.length_c   1.000
_cell.angle_alpha   90.00
_cell.angle_beta   90.00
_cell.angle_gamma   90.00
#
_symmetry.space_group_name_H-M   'P 1'
#
loop_
_entity.id
_entity.type
_entity.pdbx_description
1 polymer ?
#
loop_
_entity_poly.entity_id
_entity_poly.type
_entity_poly.pdbx_seq_one_letter_code
_entity_poly.pdbx_strand_id
1 'polypeptide(L)'
;MSFQHLRTVNGVIFQTYQGACKELGLLEGDEHWQNTMSDAIISEPATKLRELFTTILIFCQPSDPLELWNKFRDALCEDILNRMRNENQDMTLAYNDDIYNDGLIIIEDKIHEISDKSLTDFGLPAAKEIIRFWTR
;
A
#
# COMPACT_ATOMS: atom_id res chain seq x y z
N MET A 1 11.60 17.03 -31.65
CA MET A 1 11.35 17.91 -30.50
C MET A 1 11.13 17.01 -29.28
N SER A 2 11.92 17.19 -28.22
CA SER A 2 11.83 16.36 -27.01
C SER A 2 10.85 16.99 -26.02
N PHE A 3 9.96 16.20 -25.42
CA PHE A 3 9.02 16.64 -24.37
C PHE A 3 9.70 16.96 -23.03
N GLN A 4 11.02 17.18 -23.02
CA GLN A 4 11.83 17.42 -21.83
C GLN A 4 11.30 18.54 -20.94
N HIS A 5 10.65 19.55 -21.52
CA HIS A 5 10.00 20.63 -20.75
C HIS A 5 8.87 20.14 -19.81
N LEU A 6 8.21 19.01 -20.11
CA LEU A 6 7.15 18.44 -19.26
C LEU A 6 7.74 17.77 -18.02
N ARG A 7 9.06 17.51 -18.02
CA ARG A 7 9.80 16.95 -16.89
C ARG A 7 10.52 18.02 -16.08
N THR A 8 10.44 19.29 -16.49
CA THR A 8 11.13 20.39 -15.83
C THR A 8 10.16 21.15 -14.94
N VAL A 9 10.38 21.10 -13.64
CA VAL A 9 9.58 21.85 -12.64
C VAL A 9 10.52 22.69 -11.82
N ASN A 10 10.26 24.00 -11.73
CA ASN A 10 11.12 24.96 -11.02
C ASN A 10 12.61 24.90 -11.42
N GLY A 11 12.91 24.53 -12.68
CA GLY A 11 14.28 24.40 -13.19
C GLY A 11 14.95 23.05 -12.91
N VAL A 12 14.28 22.13 -12.21
CA VAL A 12 14.75 20.75 -11.95
C VAL A 12 14.16 19.80 -12.98
N ILE A 13 15.01 18.98 -13.61
CA ILE A 13 14.56 17.93 -14.55
C ILE A 13 14.34 16.64 -13.77
N PHE A 14 13.08 16.22 -13.64
CA PHE A 14 12.68 14.97 -13.00
C PHE A 14 12.94 13.79 -13.91
N GLN A 15 13.20 12.59 -13.37
CA GLN A 15 13.49 11.39 -14.16
C GLN A 15 12.27 10.84 -14.92
N THR A 16 11.07 11.11 -14.41
CA THR A 16 9.80 10.66 -15.00
C THR A 16 8.86 11.85 -15.14
N TYR A 17 7.94 11.78 -16.10
CA TYR A 17 6.86 12.76 -16.24
C TYR A 17 5.98 12.78 -14.99
N GLN A 18 5.74 11.63 -14.38
CA GLN A 18 4.98 11.49 -13.14
C GLN A 18 5.63 12.24 -11.97
N GLY A 19 6.97 12.20 -11.85
CA GLY A 19 7.69 12.97 -10.85
C GLY A 19 7.54 14.49 -11.02
N ALA A 20 7.54 14.96 -12.27
CA ALA A 20 7.26 16.37 -12.56
C ALA A 20 5.79 16.74 -12.29
N CYS A 21 4.82 15.88 -12.66
CA CYS A 21 3.41 16.12 -12.34
C CYS A 21 3.14 16.12 -10.83
N LYS A 22 3.87 15.30 -10.05
CA LYS A 22 3.84 15.29 -8.58
C LYS A 22 4.33 16.63 -8.00
N GLU A 23 5.49 17.12 -8.44
CA GLU A 23 6.04 18.42 -8.02
C GLU A 23 5.13 19.61 -8.41
N LEU A 24 4.44 19.50 -9.55
CA LEU A 24 3.49 20.53 -10.01
C LEU A 24 2.12 20.47 -9.31
N GLY A 25 1.86 19.47 -8.46
CA GLY A 25 0.55 19.27 -7.83
C GLY A 25 -0.57 18.98 -8.84
N LEU A 26 -0.24 18.44 -10.02
CA LEU A 26 -1.18 18.19 -11.12
C LEU A 26 -1.83 16.80 -11.06
N LEU A 27 -1.31 15.91 -10.23
CA LEU A 27 -1.97 14.66 -9.90
C LEU A 27 -3.04 14.97 -8.85
N GLU A 28 -4.27 14.50 -9.04
CA GLU A 28 -5.29 14.52 -7.97
C GLU A 28 -4.63 13.95 -6.72
N GLY A 29 -4.45 14.83 -5.74
CA GLY A 29 -3.45 14.63 -4.70
C GLY A 29 -3.68 13.31 -3.99
N ASP A 30 -2.61 12.64 -3.60
CA ASP A 30 -2.68 11.46 -2.75
C ASP A 30 -3.49 11.74 -1.46
N GLU A 31 -3.70 13.02 -1.11
CA GLU A 31 -4.67 13.49 -0.13
C GLU A 31 -6.07 12.89 -0.31
N HIS A 32 -6.58 12.73 -1.53
CA HIS A 32 -7.89 12.11 -1.75
C HIS A 32 -7.91 10.66 -1.26
N TRP A 33 -6.90 9.87 -1.63
CA TRP A 33 -6.77 8.47 -1.20
C TRP A 33 -6.50 8.37 0.29
N GLN A 34 -5.73 9.30 0.86
CA GLN A 34 -5.51 9.38 2.30
C GLN A 34 -6.80 9.71 3.05
N ASN A 35 -7.64 10.62 2.54
CA ASN A 35 -8.93 10.95 3.14
C ASN A 35 -9.88 9.76 3.05
N THR A 36 -9.98 9.11 1.87
CA THR A 36 -10.80 7.90 1.69
C THR A 36 -10.40 6.79 2.66
N MET A 37 -9.10 6.54 2.83
CA MET A 37 -8.60 5.56 3.80
C MET A 37 -8.90 5.97 5.24
N SER A 38 -8.73 7.26 5.57
CA SER A 38 -9.00 7.78 6.92
C SER A 38 -10.47 7.65 7.30
N ASP A 39 -11.38 7.94 6.36
CA ASP A 39 -12.81 7.79 6.55
C ASP A 39 -13.21 6.32 6.74
N ALA A 40 -12.64 5.43 5.92
CA ALA A 40 -12.93 4.00 6.00
C ALA A 40 -12.50 3.40 7.35
N ILE A 41 -11.35 3.81 7.90
CA ILE A 41 -10.82 3.30 9.18
C ILE A 41 -11.80 3.49 10.34
N ILE A 42 -12.68 4.50 10.27
CA ILE A 42 -13.63 4.79 11.34
C ILE A 42 -14.68 3.67 11.49
N SER A 43 -15.04 3.00 10.41
CA SER A 43 -16.18 2.06 10.40
C SER A 43 -15.91 0.70 9.77
N GLU A 44 -14.82 0.53 9.03
CA GLU A 44 -14.54 -0.69 8.27
C GLU A 44 -13.51 -1.57 8.97
N PRO A 45 -13.68 -2.91 8.94
CA PRO A 45 -12.68 -3.84 9.44
C PRO A 45 -11.43 -3.87 8.55
N ALA A 46 -10.30 -4.30 9.12
CA ALA A 46 -9.01 -4.42 8.43
C ALA A 46 -9.08 -5.18 7.08
N THR A 47 -9.93 -6.20 6.98
CA THR A 47 -10.17 -6.94 5.73
C THR A 47 -10.72 -6.06 4.61
N LYS A 48 -11.69 -5.19 4.92
CA LYS A 48 -12.28 -4.24 3.98
C LYS A 48 -11.35 -3.09 3.66
N LEU A 49 -10.56 -2.64 4.64
CA LEU A 49 -9.50 -1.67 4.39
C LEU A 49 -8.46 -2.21 3.39
N ARG A 50 -8.06 -3.49 3.49
CA ARG A 50 -7.15 -4.12 2.51
C ARG A 50 -7.77 -4.22 1.11
N GLU A 51 -9.08 -4.47 0.99
CA GLU A 51 -9.79 -4.46 -0.29
C GLU A 51 -9.79 -3.06 -0.93
N LEU A 52 -10.10 -2.03 -0.14
CA LEU A 52 -10.08 -0.64 -0.58
C LEU A 52 -8.66 -0.22 -1.02
N PHE A 53 -7.66 -0.52 -0.19
CA PHE A 53 -6.26 -0.24 -0.51
C PHE A 53 -5.82 -0.91 -1.82
N THR A 54 -6.14 -2.18 -2.00
CA THR A 54 -5.84 -2.93 -3.24
C THR A 54 -6.52 -2.30 -4.46
N THR A 55 -7.79 -1.89 -4.31
CA THR A 55 -8.54 -1.20 -5.36
C THR A 55 -7.86 0.11 -5.75
N ILE A 56 -7.44 0.92 -4.77
CA ILE A 56 -6.72 2.17 -5.01
C ILE A 56 -5.41 1.89 -5.77
N LEU A 57 -4.62 0.89 -5.37
CA LEU A 57 -3.38 0.53 -6.07
C LEU A 57 -3.62 0.22 -7.55
N ILE A 58 -4.58 -0.68 -7.84
CA ILE A 58 -4.81 -1.22 -9.18
C ILE A 58 -5.41 -0.17 -10.12
N PHE A 59 -6.45 0.53 -9.65
CA PHE A 59 -7.30 1.36 -10.51
C PHE A 59 -6.96 2.85 -10.44
N CYS A 60 -6.43 3.33 -9.33
CA CYS A 60 -6.18 4.76 -9.11
C CYS A 60 -4.71 5.14 -9.24
N GLN A 61 -3.80 4.16 -9.11
CA GLN A 61 -2.35 4.34 -9.27
C GLN A 61 -1.82 5.56 -8.49
N PRO A 62 -1.91 5.53 -7.13
CA PRO A 62 -1.47 6.66 -6.30
C PRO A 62 -0.03 7.05 -6.60
N SER A 63 0.29 8.33 -6.41
CA SER A 63 1.62 8.87 -6.73
C SER A 63 2.69 8.41 -5.74
N ASP A 64 2.29 8.10 -4.52
CA ASP A 64 3.13 7.48 -3.48
C ASP A 64 2.41 6.31 -2.75
N PRO A 65 2.35 5.12 -3.37
CA PRO A 65 1.72 3.95 -2.77
C PRO A 65 2.39 3.51 -1.47
N LEU A 66 3.71 3.72 -1.36
CA LEU A 66 4.51 3.35 -0.19
C LEU A 66 4.22 4.27 1.00
N GLU A 67 4.09 5.58 0.78
CA GLU A 67 3.65 6.50 1.82
C GLU A 67 2.25 6.15 2.33
N LEU A 68 1.33 5.84 1.41
CA LEU A 68 -0.04 5.41 1.76
C LEU A 68 -0.03 4.13 2.61
N TRP A 69 0.75 3.13 2.21
CA TRP A 69 0.95 1.91 2.99
C TRP A 69 1.50 2.22 4.39
N ASN A 70 2.60 2.98 4.49
CA ASN A 70 3.22 3.28 5.77
C ASN A 70 2.30 4.03 6.74
N LYS A 71 1.41 4.88 6.21
CA LYS A 71 0.43 5.61 7.00
C LYS A 71 -0.68 4.72 7.57
N PHE A 72 -1.09 3.68 6.84
CA PHE A 72 -2.28 2.89 7.18
C PHE A 72 -2.02 1.42 7.53
N ARG A 73 -0.77 0.95 7.43
CA ARG A 73 -0.40 -0.46 7.66
C ARG A 73 -0.86 -1.04 9.01
N ASP A 74 -0.91 -0.23 10.07
CA ASP A 74 -1.35 -0.69 11.39
C ASP A 74 -2.83 -1.06 11.38
N ALA A 75 -3.68 -0.19 10.83
CA ALA A 75 -5.12 -0.45 10.65
C ALA A 75 -5.35 -1.59 9.65
N LEU A 76 -4.56 -1.62 8.57
CA LEU A 76 -4.59 -2.69 7.56
C LEU A 76 -4.13 -4.05 8.12
N CYS A 77 -3.48 -4.12 9.27
CA CYS A 77 -2.97 -5.36 9.86
C CYS A 77 -3.50 -5.63 11.28
N GLU A 78 -4.51 -4.89 11.73
CA GLU A 78 -5.03 -4.97 13.09
C GLU A 78 -5.54 -6.39 13.43
N ASP A 79 -6.28 -7.00 12.51
CA ASP A 79 -6.79 -8.36 12.66
C ASP A 79 -5.67 -9.42 12.68
N ILE A 80 -4.60 -9.21 11.93
CA ILE A 80 -3.40 -10.08 11.93
C ILE A 80 -2.72 -10.02 13.30
N LEU A 81 -2.50 -8.81 13.83
CA LEU A 81 -1.94 -8.62 15.16
C LEU A 81 -2.82 -9.31 16.21
N ASN A 82 -4.13 -9.09 16.17
CA ASN A 82 -5.08 -9.68 17.12
C ASN A 82 -5.09 -11.21 17.02
N ARG A 83 -5.02 -11.77 15.82
CA ARG A 83 -4.88 -13.22 15.61
C ARG A 83 -3.59 -13.75 16.25
N MET A 84 -2.44 -13.12 15.98
CA MET A 84 -1.16 -13.55 16.57
C MET A 84 -1.13 -13.44 18.09
N ARG A 85 -1.71 -12.38 18.67
CA ARG A 85 -1.85 -12.23 20.12
C ARG A 85 -2.62 -13.40 20.74
N ASN A 86 -3.74 -13.77 20.10
CA ASN A 86 -4.59 -14.86 20.57
C ASN A 86 -3.90 -16.23 20.42
N GLU A 87 -3.25 -16.49 19.30
CA GLU A 87 -2.55 -17.74 19.01
C GLU A 87 -1.35 -17.96 19.96
N ASN A 88 -0.58 -16.91 20.22
CA ASN A 88 0.61 -16.98 21.08
C ASN A 88 0.31 -16.73 22.57
N GLN A 89 -0.95 -16.39 22.91
CA GLN A 89 -1.36 -15.96 24.25
C GLN A 89 -0.53 -14.79 24.79
N ASP A 90 -0.07 -13.90 23.90
CA ASP A 90 0.76 -12.74 24.23
C ASP A 90 0.04 -11.46 23.83
N MET A 91 -0.66 -10.85 24.78
CA MET A 91 -1.35 -9.56 24.58
C MET A 91 -0.37 -8.38 24.49
N THR A 92 0.90 -8.57 24.82
CA THR A 92 1.92 -7.51 24.79
C THR A 92 2.62 -7.39 23.44
N LEU A 93 2.40 -8.35 22.53
CA LEU A 93 2.89 -8.30 21.16
C LEU A 93 2.50 -6.96 20.51
N ALA A 94 3.49 -6.27 19.97
CA ALA A 94 3.32 -5.05 19.20
C ALA A 94 3.45 -5.34 17.70
N TYR A 95 3.07 -4.37 16.87
CA TYR A 95 3.37 -4.44 15.44
C TYR A 95 4.86 -4.63 15.19
N ASN A 96 5.17 -5.48 14.22
CA ASN A 96 6.52 -5.81 13.81
C ASN A 96 6.54 -6.15 12.31
N ASP A 97 7.73 -6.36 11.77
CA ASP A 97 7.92 -6.62 10.35
C ASP A 97 7.20 -7.89 9.87
N ASP A 98 7.05 -8.91 10.71
CA ASP A 98 6.35 -10.14 10.35
C ASP A 98 4.84 -9.91 10.16
N ILE A 99 4.23 -9.08 11.02
CA ILE A 99 2.80 -8.70 10.91
C ILE A 99 2.58 -7.90 9.62
N TYR A 100 3.44 -6.92 9.35
CA TYR A 100 3.33 -6.13 8.12
C TYR A 100 3.58 -6.98 6.88
N ASN A 101 4.51 -7.93 6.94
CA ASN A 101 4.76 -8.87 5.86
C ASN A 101 3.54 -9.76 5.59
N ASP A 102 2.90 -10.29 6.63
CA ASP A 102 1.65 -11.06 6.49
C ASP A 102 0.54 -10.21 5.85
N GLY A 103 0.46 -8.92 6.21
CA GLY A 103 -0.45 -7.97 5.56
C GLY A 103 -0.16 -7.77 4.07
N LEU A 104 1.12 -7.64 3.70
CA LEU A 104 1.56 -7.52 2.31
C LEU A 104 1.25 -8.79 1.51
N ILE A 105 1.44 -9.99 2.07
CA ILE A 105 1.07 -11.26 1.41
C ILE A 105 -0.41 -11.26 1.04
N ILE A 106 -1.30 -10.89 1.99
CA ILE A 106 -2.74 -10.86 1.74
C ILE A 106 -3.10 -9.85 0.65
N ILE A 107 -2.42 -8.70 0.61
CA ILE A 107 -2.64 -7.70 -0.44
C ILE A 107 -2.13 -8.22 -1.78
N GLU A 108 -0.97 -8.86 -1.82
CA GLU A 108 -0.38 -9.46 -3.03
C GLU A 108 -1.32 -10.52 -3.62
N ASP A 109 -1.88 -11.41 -2.79
CA ASP A 109 -2.88 -12.39 -3.22
C ASP A 109 -4.10 -11.71 -3.85
N LYS A 110 -4.62 -10.65 -3.23
CA LYS A 110 -5.75 -9.87 -3.78
C LYS A 110 -5.40 -9.13 -5.08
N ILE A 111 -4.16 -8.67 -5.23
CA ILE A 111 -3.70 -8.07 -6.49
C ILE A 111 -3.72 -9.12 -7.59
N HIS A 112 -3.22 -10.33 -7.31
CA HIS A 112 -3.21 -11.44 -8.25
C HIS A 112 -4.62 -11.94 -8.63
N GLU A 113 -5.62 -11.79 -7.75
CA GLU A 113 -7.03 -12.08 -8.08
C GLU A 113 -7.60 -11.15 -9.16
N ILE A 114 -7.06 -9.93 -9.28
CA ILE A 114 -7.62 -8.85 -10.12
C ILE A 114 -6.70 -8.49 -11.30
N SER A 115 -5.40 -8.75 -11.20
CA SER A 115 -4.40 -8.36 -12.21
C SER A 115 -3.16 -9.26 -12.18
N ASP A 116 -2.43 -9.34 -13.29
CA ASP A 116 -1.13 -10.05 -13.36
C ASP A 116 0.05 -9.24 -12.78
N LYS A 117 -0.23 -8.22 -11.96
CA LYS A 117 0.79 -7.36 -11.33
C LYS A 117 1.17 -7.89 -9.95
N SER A 118 2.31 -7.45 -9.45
CA SER A 118 2.83 -7.70 -8.11
C SER A 118 2.86 -6.42 -7.26
N LEU A 119 3.12 -6.54 -5.96
CA LEU A 119 3.34 -5.38 -5.09
C LEU A 119 4.46 -4.46 -5.62
N THR A 120 5.50 -5.05 -6.19
CA THR A 120 6.67 -4.31 -6.70
C THR A 120 6.35 -3.44 -7.91
N ASP A 121 5.34 -3.81 -8.71
CA ASP A 121 4.86 -3.00 -9.83
C ASP A 121 4.19 -1.69 -9.37
N PHE A 122 3.77 -1.64 -8.11
CA PHE A 122 3.22 -0.45 -7.46
C PHE A 122 4.24 0.24 -6.55
N GLY A 123 5.51 -0.15 -6.55
CA GLY A 123 6.54 0.46 -5.71
C GLY A 123 6.46 0.10 -4.22
N LEU A 124 5.71 -0.96 -3.87
CA LEU A 124 5.70 -1.54 -2.53
C LEU A 124 6.81 -2.60 -2.38
N PRO A 125 7.28 -2.85 -1.14
CA PRO A 125 8.21 -3.95 -0.90
C PRO A 125 7.56 -5.29 -1.27
N ALA A 126 8.33 -6.16 -1.93
CA ALA A 126 7.90 -7.53 -2.18
C ALA A 126 7.57 -8.23 -0.86
N ALA A 127 6.44 -8.95 -0.82
CA ALA A 127 6.16 -9.79 0.32
C ALA A 127 7.24 -10.87 0.42
N LYS A 128 7.80 -11.03 1.61
CA LYS A 128 8.71 -12.15 1.86
C LYS A 128 7.82 -13.35 2.12
N GLU A 129 7.71 -14.22 1.13
CA GLU A 129 7.26 -15.58 1.36
C GLU A 129 8.29 -16.28 2.25
N ILE A 130 8.22 -16.02 3.56
CA ILE A 130 8.74 -16.98 4.53
C ILE A 130 7.92 -18.22 4.23
N ILE A 131 8.57 -19.32 3.86
CA ILE A 131 7.96 -20.64 3.68
C ILE A 131 7.26 -21.00 5.00
N ARG A 132 6.07 -20.47 5.21
CA ARG A 132 5.10 -20.92 6.18
C ARG A 132 4.40 -22.00 5.41
N PHE A 133 4.91 -23.22 5.58
CA PHE A 133 4.27 -24.42 5.06
C PHE A 133 2.79 -24.33 5.41
N TRP A 134 1.96 -23.98 4.43
CA TRP A 134 0.53 -24.22 4.49
C TRP A 134 0.38 -25.73 4.53
N THR A 135 0.35 -26.32 5.72
CA THR A 135 -0.24 -27.64 5.88
C THR A 135 -1.71 -27.50 5.52
N ARG A 136 -2.02 -28.02 4.32
CA ARG A 136 -3.29 -28.59 3.86
C ARG A 136 -4.45 -28.61 4.85
#